data_AF-A0A7S1ANA2-F1
#
_entry.id   AF-A0A7S1ANA2-F1
#
_cell.length_a   1.000
_cell.length_b   1.000
_cell.length_c   1.000
_cell.angle_alpha   90.00
_cell.angle_beta   90.00
_cell.angle_gamma   90.00
#
_symmetry.space_group_name_H-M   'P 1'
#
loop_
_entity.id
_entity.type
_entity.pdbx_description
1 polymer ?
#
loop_
_entity_poly.entity_id
_entity_poly.type
_entity_poly.pdbx_seq_one_letter_code
_entity_poly.pdbx_strand_id
1 'polypeptide(L)'
;MACFAGCVAEPMEGVRSYIRPLKKQLKRGGTAMFAARKRKTEEEEVQDANEAMVTADTEEPEKLMDIPVEKLSAGKWRVHGMYEEQGLKAGLRRLDKEWEARGLFSKRASSSPKTPTAPHFVCEGLLADLVSGDRGLNDVHKSDVSSAQGDLVHLTTRHLLRLRVNNLDFAPQGDDNAAMHAFMQKLDKLLFSQLGQMSIASLFPDTDSSDLFRLGKDLTFVSAVAANIAHPSWWVCWTGYGEGKQRFYFHPENFAASLDFPHDRDGWSGVLEIDDSSRQCHHSRGKHWILDWTVSAVMHESELCGERLAPSRDVNDAAAGAGGVAIAPRLGVVTLKRIISNMHQTDTDLW
;
A
#
# COMPACT_ATOMS: atom_id res chain seq x y z
N MET A 1 62.11 -53.40 -30.67
CA MET A 1 62.39 -53.83 -32.06
C MET A 1 61.03 -54.07 -32.74
N ALA A 2 60.56 -53.11 -33.54
CA ALA A 2 59.59 -53.25 -34.63
C ALA A 2 59.34 -51.84 -35.21
N CYS A 3 59.90 -51.58 -36.38
CA CYS A 3 59.79 -50.34 -37.14
C CYS A 3 58.45 -50.32 -37.90
N PHE A 4 57.75 -49.19 -37.91
CA PHE A 4 56.66 -48.92 -38.87
C PHE A 4 57.10 -47.82 -39.83
N ALA A 5 57.21 -48.20 -41.10
CA ALA A 5 57.55 -47.37 -42.24
C ALA A 5 56.34 -46.53 -42.69
N GLY A 6 56.63 -45.31 -43.14
CA GLY A 6 55.64 -44.32 -43.57
C GLY A 6 55.03 -44.59 -44.94
N CYS A 7 53.80 -44.08 -45.12
CA CYS A 7 53.19 -43.80 -46.41
C CYS A 7 53.17 -42.29 -46.60
N VAL A 8 53.87 -41.81 -47.64
CA VAL A 8 53.86 -40.42 -48.08
C VAL A 8 52.72 -40.29 -49.10
N ALA A 9 51.71 -39.46 -48.79
CA ALA A 9 50.62 -39.14 -49.71
C ALA A 9 51.03 -37.94 -50.56
N GLU A 10 51.03 -38.10 -51.89
CA GLU A 10 51.27 -37.02 -52.84
C GLU A 10 50.10 -36.02 -52.87
N PRO A 11 50.38 -34.70 -52.90
CA PRO A 11 49.34 -33.68 -52.98
C PRO A 11 48.82 -33.53 -54.42
N MET A 12 47.54 -33.83 -54.63
CA MET A 12 46.79 -33.52 -55.86
C MET A 12 46.62 -32.00 -56.03
N GLU A 13 47.51 -31.37 -56.82
CA GLU A 13 47.50 -29.93 -57.12
C GLU A 13 46.34 -29.45 -58.04
N GLY A 14 45.51 -30.35 -58.58
CA GLY A 14 44.46 -30.01 -59.54
C GLY A 14 43.15 -29.42 -58.97
N VAL A 15 42.88 -29.53 -57.66
CA VAL A 15 41.55 -29.19 -57.09
C VAL A 15 41.45 -27.72 -56.64
N ARG A 16 42.56 -26.99 -56.54
CA ARG A 16 42.58 -25.60 -56.04
C ARG A 16 42.02 -24.56 -57.02
N SER A 17 41.91 -24.86 -58.32
CA SER A 17 41.44 -23.89 -59.32
C SER A 17 39.92 -23.74 -59.38
N TYR A 18 39.15 -24.76 -58.97
CA TYR A 18 37.68 -24.74 -59.02
C TYR A 18 36.99 -24.19 -57.76
N ILE A 19 37.67 -24.12 -56.60
CA ILE A 19 37.06 -23.68 -55.32
C ILE A 19 37.04 -22.15 -55.16
N ARG A 20 37.94 -21.42 -55.83
CA ARG A 20 38.06 -19.96 -55.67
C ARG A 20 36.85 -19.14 -56.18
N PRO A 21 36.19 -19.48 -57.30
CA PRO A 21 35.03 -18.72 -57.78
C PRO A 21 33.78 -18.87 -56.88
N LEU A 22 33.53 -20.07 -56.34
CA LEU A 22 32.37 -20.36 -55.49
C LEU A 22 32.39 -19.61 -54.14
N LYS A 23 33.57 -19.46 -53.53
CA LYS A 23 33.71 -18.68 -52.28
C LYS A 23 33.45 -17.19 -52.47
N LYS A 24 33.59 -16.66 -53.69
CA LYS A 24 33.36 -15.24 -53.99
C LYS A 24 31.87 -14.93 -54.25
N GLN A 25 31.10 -15.89 -54.78
CA GLN A 25 29.65 -15.77 -54.93
C GLN A 25 28.91 -15.92 -53.59
N LEU A 26 29.30 -16.86 -52.73
CA LEU A 26 28.68 -17.04 -51.40
C LEU A 26 28.89 -15.83 -50.47
N LYS A 27 30.02 -15.12 -50.57
CA LYS A 27 30.26 -13.91 -49.76
C LYS A 27 29.37 -12.71 -50.14
N ARG A 28 28.87 -12.63 -51.37
CA ARG A 28 28.02 -11.51 -51.81
C ARG A 28 26.55 -11.64 -51.38
N GLY A 29 26.06 -12.86 -51.18
CA GLY A 29 24.68 -13.10 -50.71
C GLY A 29 24.51 -12.92 -49.20
N GLY A 30 25.50 -13.32 -48.39
CA GLY A 30 25.41 -13.27 -46.94
C GLY A 30 25.28 -11.84 -46.39
N THR A 31 26.13 -10.92 -46.86
CA THR A 31 26.15 -9.53 -46.36
C THR A 31 24.86 -8.78 -46.65
N ALA A 32 24.21 -9.06 -47.79
CA ALA A 32 22.92 -8.46 -48.14
C ALA A 32 21.79 -8.93 -47.22
N MET A 33 21.76 -10.23 -46.86
CA MET A 33 20.77 -10.74 -45.90
C MET A 33 20.94 -10.17 -44.49
N PHE A 34 22.18 -10.02 -44.01
CA PHE A 34 22.42 -9.40 -42.69
C PHE A 34 22.01 -7.93 -42.66
N ALA A 35 22.28 -7.16 -43.73
CA ALA A 35 21.85 -5.77 -43.83
C ALA A 35 20.32 -5.62 -43.90
N ALA A 36 19.63 -6.51 -44.64
CA ALA A 36 18.17 -6.52 -44.72
C ALA A 36 17.53 -6.90 -43.37
N ARG A 37 18.10 -7.89 -42.67
CA ARG A 37 17.61 -8.27 -41.34
C ARG A 37 17.81 -7.16 -40.31
N LYS A 38 18.95 -6.47 -40.36
CA LYS A 38 19.22 -5.34 -39.46
C LYS A 38 18.23 -4.18 -39.67
N ARG A 39 17.95 -3.81 -40.94
CA ARG A 39 16.96 -2.77 -41.26
C ARG A 39 15.57 -3.14 -40.78
N LYS A 40 15.16 -4.40 -40.95
CA LYS A 40 13.85 -4.86 -40.50
C LYS A 40 13.70 -4.75 -38.97
N THR A 41 14.74 -5.08 -38.21
CA THR A 41 14.73 -4.92 -36.75
C THR A 41 14.70 -3.45 -36.33
N GLU A 42 15.47 -2.58 -37.00
CA GLU A 42 15.44 -1.13 -36.74
C GLU A 42 14.06 -0.52 -37.07
N GLU A 43 13.37 -1.00 -38.13
CA GLU A 43 12.01 -0.58 -38.49
C GLU A 43 10.96 -1.07 -37.48
N GLU A 44 11.06 -2.31 -37.00
CA GLU A 44 10.19 -2.88 -35.96
C GLU A 44 10.38 -2.13 -34.62
N GLU A 45 11.62 -1.83 -34.21
CA GLU A 45 11.91 -1.07 -32.98
C GLU A 45 11.37 0.37 -33.03
N VAL A 46 11.46 1.06 -34.18
CA VAL A 46 10.90 2.41 -34.34
C VAL A 46 9.37 2.39 -34.34
N GLN A 47 8.76 1.34 -34.90
CA GLN A 47 7.32 1.18 -34.88
C GLN A 47 6.80 0.90 -33.46
N ASP A 48 7.44 -0.02 -32.73
CA ASP A 48 7.10 -0.31 -31.33
C ASP A 48 7.29 0.93 -30.43
N ALA A 49 8.34 1.73 -30.65
CA ALA A 49 8.57 2.97 -29.91
C ALA A 49 7.50 4.03 -30.20
N ASN A 50 7.03 4.14 -31.45
CA ASN A 50 5.94 5.05 -31.82
C ASN A 50 4.58 4.58 -31.27
N GLU A 51 4.30 3.27 -31.29
CA GLU A 51 3.08 2.70 -30.71
C GLU A 51 3.04 2.87 -29.18
N ALA A 52 4.19 2.74 -28.52
CA ALA A 52 4.35 3.03 -27.09
C ALA A 52 4.17 4.53 -26.75
N MET A 53 4.63 5.44 -27.62
CA MET A 53 4.40 6.89 -27.43
C MET A 53 2.92 7.29 -27.63
N VAL A 54 2.20 6.65 -28.56
CA VAL A 54 0.80 6.99 -28.82
C VAL A 54 -0.14 6.45 -27.73
N THR A 55 0.27 5.44 -26.97
CA THR A 55 -0.54 4.86 -25.87
C THR A 55 -0.30 5.52 -24.50
N ALA A 56 0.68 6.41 -24.36
CA ALA A 56 1.03 7.01 -23.07
C ALA A 56 0.23 8.27 -22.68
N ASP A 57 -0.49 8.92 -23.60
CA ASP A 57 -0.96 10.31 -23.39
C ASP A 57 -2.48 10.47 -23.17
N THR A 58 -3.22 9.44 -22.77
CA THR A 58 -4.61 9.63 -22.31
C THR A 58 -5.01 8.62 -21.23
N GLU A 59 -4.24 8.56 -20.14
CA GLU A 59 -4.78 8.02 -18.89
C GLU A 59 -5.83 9.00 -18.36
N GLU A 60 -7.10 8.72 -18.67
CA GLU A 60 -8.24 9.39 -18.08
C GLU A 60 -8.08 9.34 -16.56
N PRO A 61 -8.12 10.50 -15.84
CA PRO A 61 -7.78 10.55 -14.43
C PRO A 61 -8.64 9.55 -13.67
N GLU A 62 -8.00 8.60 -12.98
CA GLU A 62 -8.69 7.54 -12.22
C GLU A 62 -9.85 8.15 -11.44
N LYS A 63 -11.08 7.89 -11.90
CA LYS A 63 -12.26 8.43 -11.25
C LYS A 63 -12.28 7.87 -9.83
N LEU A 64 -12.13 8.75 -8.84
CA LEU A 64 -12.24 8.40 -7.43
C LEU A 64 -13.49 7.55 -7.26
N MET A 65 -13.36 6.40 -6.61
CA MET A 65 -14.50 5.51 -6.38
C MET A 65 -15.60 6.30 -5.67
N ASP A 66 -16.73 6.50 -6.38
CA ASP A 66 -17.88 7.18 -5.83
C ASP A 66 -18.42 6.33 -4.67
N ILE A 67 -18.44 6.90 -3.46
CA ILE A 67 -18.97 6.21 -2.28
C ILE A 67 -20.49 6.18 -2.41
N PRO A 68 -21.14 5.01 -2.33
CA PRO A 68 -22.59 4.90 -2.44
C PRO A 68 -23.27 5.55 -1.23
N VAL A 69 -23.65 6.82 -1.39
CA VAL A 69 -24.39 7.60 -0.39
C VAL A 69 -25.80 7.87 -0.90
N GLU A 70 -26.80 7.36 -0.17
CA GLU A 70 -28.21 7.56 -0.45
C GLU A 70 -28.80 8.55 0.56
N LYS A 71 -29.46 9.62 0.09
CA LYS A 71 -30.15 10.54 0.98
C LYS A 71 -31.52 9.97 1.35
N LEU A 72 -31.72 9.67 2.64
CA LEU A 72 -32.97 9.09 3.15
C LEU A 72 -34.02 10.18 3.43
N SER A 73 -33.61 11.25 4.10
CA SER A 73 -34.49 12.39 4.44
C SER A 73 -33.67 13.68 4.61
N ALA A 74 -34.31 14.79 4.98
CA ALA A 74 -33.59 15.99 5.39
C ALA A 74 -32.68 15.65 6.58
N GLY A 75 -31.38 15.96 6.46
CA GLY A 75 -30.39 15.68 7.50
C GLY A 75 -30.09 14.20 7.74
N LYS A 76 -30.47 13.27 6.85
CA LYS A 76 -30.20 11.84 7.03
C LYS A 76 -29.76 11.15 5.75
N TRP A 77 -28.68 10.40 5.84
CA TRP A 77 -28.07 9.67 4.73
C TRP A 77 -27.78 8.23 5.13
N ARG A 78 -27.66 7.36 4.12
CA ARG A 78 -27.21 5.98 4.28
C ARG A 78 -26.01 5.74 3.39
N VAL A 79 -24.93 5.22 3.97
CA VAL A 79 -23.76 4.74 3.23
C VAL A 79 -23.81 3.22 3.26
N HIS A 80 -23.99 2.56 2.11
CA HIS A 80 -24.24 1.12 2.10
C HIS A 80 -23.68 0.41 0.87
N GLY A 81 -23.49 -0.91 0.97
CA GLY A 81 -23.16 -1.75 -0.18
C GLY A 81 -21.69 -1.68 -0.61
N MET A 82 -20.81 -1.16 0.23
CA MET A 82 -19.38 -1.08 -0.04
C MET A 82 -18.58 -1.92 0.98
N TYR A 83 -17.44 -2.47 0.55
CA TYR A 83 -16.52 -3.12 1.47
C TYR A 83 -15.69 -2.09 2.25
N GLU A 84 -15.31 -2.44 3.47
CA GLU A 84 -14.39 -1.65 4.31
C GLU A 84 -13.13 -1.24 3.50
N GLU A 85 -12.49 -2.19 2.82
CA GLU A 85 -11.29 -1.91 2.02
C GLU A 85 -11.52 -0.84 0.94
N GLN A 86 -12.68 -0.83 0.28
CA GLN A 86 -13.02 0.15 -0.76
C GLN A 86 -13.16 1.56 -0.17
N GLY A 87 -13.74 1.68 1.03
CA GLY A 87 -13.84 2.98 1.69
C GLY A 87 -12.50 3.49 2.21
N LEU A 88 -11.61 2.60 2.67
CA LEU A 88 -10.22 2.99 2.98
C LEU A 88 -9.51 3.51 1.75
N LYS A 89 -9.61 2.81 0.60
CA LYS A 89 -9.00 3.27 -0.66
C LYS A 89 -9.51 4.66 -1.04
N ALA A 90 -10.83 4.88 -0.98
CA ALA A 90 -11.43 6.18 -1.26
C ALA A 90 -10.93 7.27 -0.29
N GLY A 91 -10.88 6.98 1.01
CA GLY A 91 -10.41 7.91 2.03
C GLY A 91 -8.93 8.26 1.88
N LEU A 92 -8.06 7.28 1.64
CA LEU A 92 -6.63 7.48 1.42
C LEU A 92 -6.37 8.33 0.16
N ARG A 93 -7.03 8.02 -0.96
CA ARG A 93 -6.93 8.83 -2.19
C ARG A 93 -7.39 10.27 -1.96
N ARG A 94 -8.48 10.46 -1.21
CA ARG A 94 -8.97 11.80 -0.85
C ARG A 94 -7.93 12.57 -0.03
N LEU A 95 -7.44 11.97 1.06
CA LEU A 95 -6.45 12.59 1.93
C LEU A 95 -5.19 12.97 1.14
N ASP A 96 -4.70 12.07 0.29
CA ASP A 96 -3.50 12.30 -0.53
C ASP A 96 -3.65 13.53 -1.44
N LYS A 97 -4.81 13.64 -2.11
CA LYS A 97 -5.17 14.77 -2.99
C LYS A 97 -5.32 16.08 -2.23
N GLU A 98 -6.02 16.09 -1.10
CA GLU A 98 -6.24 17.32 -0.31
C GLU A 98 -4.95 17.81 0.36
N TRP A 99 -4.06 16.88 0.72
CA TRP A 99 -2.81 17.18 1.39
C TRP A 99 -1.68 17.61 0.44
N GLU A 100 -1.74 17.18 -0.82
CA GLU A 100 -0.88 17.69 -1.90
C GLU A 100 -1.05 19.22 -2.06
N ALA A 101 -2.29 19.70 -2.03
CA ALA A 101 -2.59 21.13 -2.13
C ALA A 101 -2.09 21.97 -0.94
N ARG A 102 -1.84 21.33 0.22
CA ARG A 102 -1.49 22.02 1.47
C ARG A 102 -0.01 21.96 1.83
N GLY A 103 0.84 21.42 0.95
CA GLY A 103 2.29 21.46 1.12
C GLY A 103 2.77 20.81 2.42
N LEU A 104 2.29 19.61 2.75
CA LEU A 104 2.66 18.84 3.94
C LEU A 104 4.11 18.29 3.94
N PHE A 105 4.98 18.88 3.12
CA PHE A 105 6.41 18.83 3.40
C PHE A 105 6.69 19.79 4.56
N SER A 106 6.34 19.39 5.78
CA SER A 106 7.22 19.76 6.89
C SER A 106 8.56 19.13 6.54
N LYS A 107 9.43 19.91 5.88
CA LYS A 107 10.85 19.62 5.78
C LYS A 107 11.22 19.14 7.18
N ARG A 108 11.48 17.84 7.33
CA ARG A 108 12.18 17.35 8.51
C ARG A 108 13.47 18.11 8.46
N ALA A 109 13.57 19.18 9.25
CA ALA A 109 14.39 20.35 8.95
C ALA A 109 15.77 19.91 8.46
N SER A 110 15.97 19.87 7.13
CA SER A 110 17.25 19.53 6.51
C SER A 110 18.26 20.66 6.70
N SER A 111 17.88 21.69 7.45
CA SER A 111 18.71 22.75 7.97
C SER A 111 19.22 22.49 9.39
N SER A 112 18.95 21.33 10.02
CA SER A 112 19.71 20.99 11.22
C SER A 112 21.16 20.70 10.80
N PRO A 113 22.16 21.41 11.36
CA PRO A 113 23.56 21.18 11.05
C PRO A 113 23.86 19.73 11.40
N LYS A 114 24.48 18.96 10.49
CA LYS A 114 24.90 17.55 10.64
C LYS A 114 25.13 17.14 12.10
N THR A 115 24.07 16.82 12.82
CA THR A 115 24.18 16.30 14.17
C THR A 115 24.44 14.81 14.00
N PRO A 116 25.33 14.20 14.80
CA PRO A 116 25.62 12.77 14.75
C PRO A 116 24.43 11.85 15.07
N THR A 117 23.22 12.41 15.19
CA THR A 117 21.96 11.74 15.55
C THR A 117 20.91 11.77 14.44
N ALA A 118 21.26 12.17 13.21
CA ALA A 118 20.33 12.04 12.08
C ALA A 118 19.99 10.54 11.83
N PRO A 119 18.72 10.19 11.59
CA PRO A 119 18.34 8.81 11.32
C PRO A 119 19.03 8.33 10.04
N HIS A 120 19.75 7.21 10.14
CA HIS A 120 20.43 6.59 9.03
C HIS A 120 19.45 5.69 8.27
N PHE A 121 19.04 6.11 7.07
CA PHE A 121 18.25 5.27 6.17
C PHE A 121 19.17 4.24 5.50
N VAL A 122 18.79 2.98 5.55
CA VAL A 122 19.53 1.90 4.85
C VAL A 122 19.13 1.85 3.38
N CYS A 123 17.86 2.14 3.08
CA CYS A 123 17.25 2.01 1.76
C CYS A 123 16.59 3.32 1.30
N GLU A 124 17.25 4.47 1.51
CA GLU A 124 16.70 5.80 1.19
C GLU A 124 16.25 5.93 -0.27
N GLY A 125 17.11 5.54 -1.23
CA GLY A 125 16.79 5.64 -2.66
C GLY A 125 15.57 4.80 -3.04
N LEU A 126 15.49 3.57 -2.56
CA LEU A 126 14.34 2.70 -2.81
C LEU A 126 13.04 3.30 -2.25
N LEU A 127 13.06 3.83 -1.02
CA LEU A 127 11.88 4.46 -0.43
C LEU A 127 11.47 5.74 -1.18
N ALA A 128 12.44 6.51 -1.68
CA ALA A 128 12.17 7.67 -2.52
C ALA A 128 11.43 7.26 -3.80
N ASP A 129 11.95 6.25 -4.52
CA ASP A 129 11.33 5.73 -5.76
C ASP A 129 9.91 5.18 -5.52
N LEU A 130 9.69 4.48 -4.40
CA LEU A 130 8.38 3.94 -4.04
C LEU A 130 7.37 5.04 -3.67
N VAL A 131 7.84 6.11 -3.00
CA VAL A 131 7.01 7.26 -2.60
C VAL A 131 6.70 8.15 -3.81
N SER A 132 7.64 8.37 -4.73
CA SER A 132 7.37 9.12 -5.96
C SER A 132 6.42 8.36 -6.88
N GLY A 133 6.39 7.03 -6.80
CA GLY A 133 5.65 6.17 -7.72
C GLY A 133 6.48 5.79 -8.95
N ASP A 134 7.74 6.18 -9.01
CA ASP A 134 8.69 5.80 -10.08
C ASP A 134 8.93 4.28 -10.09
N ARG A 135 8.72 3.62 -8.94
CA ARG A 135 8.81 2.18 -8.80
C ARG A 135 7.61 1.64 -8.03
N GLY A 136 6.98 0.58 -8.54
CA GLY A 136 5.95 -0.17 -7.83
C GLY A 136 6.55 -1.21 -6.89
N LEU A 137 5.83 -1.58 -5.82
CA LEU A 137 6.31 -2.63 -4.91
C LEU A 137 6.42 -4.01 -5.58
N ASN A 138 5.67 -4.24 -6.67
CA ASN A 138 5.77 -5.42 -7.52
C ASN A 138 7.14 -5.59 -8.19
N ASP A 139 7.87 -4.49 -8.42
CA ASP A 139 9.15 -4.49 -9.15
C ASP A 139 10.36 -4.57 -8.22
N VAL A 140 10.13 -4.62 -6.90
CA VAL A 140 11.18 -4.62 -5.89
C VAL A 140 11.51 -6.04 -5.46
N HIS A 141 12.80 -6.36 -5.41
CA HIS A 141 13.24 -7.65 -4.91
C HIS A 141 12.92 -7.82 -3.42
N LYS A 142 12.52 -9.03 -3.02
CA LYS A 142 12.04 -9.31 -1.65
C LYS A 142 13.07 -9.00 -0.56
N SER A 143 14.37 -9.16 -0.85
CA SER A 143 15.46 -8.77 0.08
C SER A 143 15.47 -7.28 0.37
N ASP A 144 15.16 -6.47 -0.63
CA ASP A 144 15.24 -5.02 -0.55
C ASP A 144 14.00 -4.49 0.17
N VAL A 145 12.82 -5.07 -0.11
CA VAL A 145 11.60 -4.84 0.68
C VAL A 145 11.85 -5.13 2.16
N SER A 146 12.44 -6.29 2.47
CA SER A 146 12.77 -6.67 3.85
C SER A 146 13.71 -5.65 4.52
N SER A 147 14.76 -5.23 3.79
CA SER A 147 15.74 -4.26 4.27
C SER A 147 15.12 -2.87 4.53
N ALA A 148 14.19 -2.45 3.66
CA ALA A 148 13.50 -1.17 3.77
C ALA A 148 12.43 -1.11 4.87
N GLN A 149 11.98 -2.25 5.43
CA GLN A 149 10.95 -2.26 6.48
C GLN A 149 11.36 -1.44 7.71
N GLY A 150 12.64 -1.49 8.10
CA GLY A 150 13.18 -0.75 9.24
C GLY A 150 12.95 0.75 9.11
N ASP A 151 13.21 1.26 7.91
CA ASP A 151 13.23 2.68 7.58
C ASP A 151 11.84 3.35 7.54
N LEU A 152 10.76 2.57 7.42
CA LEU A 152 9.38 3.10 7.41
C LEU A 152 9.06 4.00 8.62
N VAL A 153 9.64 3.71 9.79
CA VAL A 153 9.41 4.50 11.02
C VAL A 153 9.96 5.93 10.93
N HIS A 154 10.83 6.19 9.97
CA HIS A 154 11.45 7.49 9.75
C HIS A 154 10.71 8.33 8.72
N LEU A 155 9.72 7.77 8.02
CA LEU A 155 8.88 8.47 7.06
C LEU A 155 7.86 9.37 7.78
N THR A 156 7.53 10.50 7.14
CA THR A 156 6.45 11.37 7.58
C THR A 156 5.10 10.74 7.25
N THR A 157 4.02 11.19 7.90
CA THR A 157 2.65 10.74 7.58
C THR A 157 2.33 10.92 6.11
N ARG A 158 2.80 12.02 5.49
CA ARG A 158 2.60 12.30 4.06
C ARG A 158 3.28 11.27 3.16
N HIS A 159 4.52 10.87 3.48
CA HIS A 159 5.25 9.85 2.73
C HIS A 159 4.59 8.47 2.89
N LEU A 160 4.19 8.11 4.12
CA LEU A 160 3.46 6.86 4.37
C LEU A 160 2.12 6.83 3.60
N LEU A 161 1.39 7.95 3.57
CA LEU A 161 0.16 8.09 2.83
C LEU A 161 0.38 7.91 1.32
N ARG A 162 1.35 8.63 0.73
CA ARG A 162 1.66 8.53 -0.70
C ARG A 162 2.09 7.12 -1.08
N LEU A 163 3.00 6.54 -0.30
CA LEU A 163 3.47 5.17 -0.47
C LEU A 163 2.29 4.18 -0.44
N ARG A 164 1.34 4.37 0.47
CA ARG A 164 0.16 3.52 0.55
C ARG A 164 -0.79 3.73 -0.64
N VAL A 165 -0.98 4.98 -1.08
CA VAL A 165 -1.82 5.32 -2.23
C VAL A 165 -1.26 4.72 -3.53
N ASN A 166 0.05 4.81 -3.75
CA ASN A 166 0.71 4.19 -4.91
C ASN A 166 0.60 2.65 -4.93
N ASN A 167 0.22 2.03 -3.81
CA ASN A 167 0.15 0.59 -3.63
C ASN A 167 -1.23 0.14 -3.08
N LEU A 168 -2.33 0.84 -3.40
CA LEU A 168 -3.67 0.47 -2.91
C LEU A 168 -4.16 -0.86 -3.46
N ASP A 169 -3.87 -1.14 -4.72
CA ASP A 169 -4.31 -2.36 -5.41
C ASP A 169 -3.27 -3.48 -5.34
N PHE A 170 -2.14 -3.22 -4.67
CA PHE A 170 -1.14 -4.23 -4.41
C PHE A 170 -1.63 -5.20 -3.32
N ALA A 171 -1.97 -6.42 -3.75
CA ALA A 171 -2.30 -7.54 -2.89
C ALA A 171 -1.27 -8.66 -3.11
N PRO A 172 -0.22 -8.77 -2.27
CA PRO A 172 0.75 -9.85 -2.41
C PRO A 172 0.03 -11.20 -2.30
N GLN A 173 0.23 -12.07 -3.30
CA GLN A 173 -0.38 -13.41 -3.33
C GLN A 173 0.68 -14.49 -3.09
N GLY A 174 0.34 -15.50 -2.28
CA GLY A 174 1.20 -16.66 -2.05
C GLY A 174 2.18 -16.49 -0.89
N ASP A 175 2.62 -17.64 -0.35
CA ASP A 175 3.39 -17.72 0.89
C ASP A 175 4.79 -17.10 0.75
N ASP A 176 5.34 -17.08 -0.47
CA ASP A 176 6.67 -16.51 -0.74
C ASP A 176 6.72 -14.99 -0.63
N ASN A 177 5.59 -14.31 -0.40
CA ASN A 177 5.50 -12.86 -0.31
C ASN A 177 5.43 -12.35 1.14
N ALA A 178 5.86 -13.16 2.11
CA ALA A 178 5.88 -12.79 3.53
C ALA A 178 6.54 -11.42 3.81
N ALA A 179 7.65 -11.10 3.13
CA ALA A 179 8.32 -9.80 3.28
C ALA A 179 7.46 -8.62 2.80
N MET A 180 6.72 -8.80 1.71
CA MET A 180 5.81 -7.78 1.16
C MET A 180 4.57 -7.61 2.06
N HIS A 181 4.00 -8.70 2.57
CA HIS A 181 2.92 -8.65 3.56
C HIS A 181 3.35 -7.89 4.82
N ALA A 182 4.51 -8.24 5.39
CA ALA A 182 5.03 -7.58 6.59
C ALA A 182 5.34 -6.09 6.35
N PHE A 183 5.82 -5.73 5.15
CA PHE A 183 6.04 -4.34 4.76
C PHE A 183 4.72 -3.55 4.74
N MET A 184 3.70 -4.06 4.05
CA MET A 184 2.38 -3.41 3.97
C MET A 184 1.68 -3.31 5.33
N GLN A 185 1.77 -4.36 6.15
CA GLN A 185 1.23 -4.33 7.52
C GLN A 185 1.92 -3.27 8.39
N LYS A 186 3.26 -3.15 8.29
CA LYS A 186 4.01 -2.14 9.04
C LYS A 186 3.69 -0.72 8.53
N LEU A 187 3.57 -0.55 7.22
CA LEU A 187 3.14 0.69 6.58
C LEU A 187 1.76 1.12 7.09
N ASP A 188 0.76 0.24 7.01
CA ASP A 188 -0.60 0.52 7.49
C ASP A 188 -0.60 0.85 8.99
N LYS A 189 0.13 0.08 9.80
CA LYS A 189 0.24 0.34 11.24
C LYS A 189 0.77 1.74 11.53
N LEU A 190 1.89 2.11 10.90
CA LEU A 190 2.50 3.43 11.10
C LEU A 190 1.60 4.55 10.58
N LEU A 191 1.06 4.40 9.38
CA LEU A 191 0.20 5.40 8.74
C LEU A 191 -1.02 5.70 9.61
N PHE A 192 -1.80 4.68 9.97
CA PHE A 192 -3.03 4.91 10.71
C PHE A 192 -2.77 5.33 12.16
N SER A 193 -1.72 4.81 12.82
CA SER A 193 -1.34 5.34 14.14
C SER A 193 -0.95 6.82 14.08
N GLN A 194 -0.18 7.24 13.07
CA GLN A 194 0.17 8.66 12.89
C GLN A 194 -1.03 9.52 12.55
N LEU A 195 -1.98 9.04 11.73
CA LEU A 195 -3.23 9.73 11.45
C LEU A 195 -4.07 9.90 12.72
N GLY A 196 -4.25 8.84 13.52
CA GLY A 196 -4.93 8.95 14.81
C GLY A 196 -4.22 9.92 15.75
N GLN A 197 -2.89 9.83 15.87
CA GLN A 197 -2.10 10.73 16.71
C GLN A 197 -2.25 12.19 16.27
N MET A 198 -2.15 12.48 14.97
CA MET A 198 -2.24 13.85 14.44
C MET A 198 -3.57 14.52 14.73
N SER A 199 -4.67 13.78 14.75
CA SER A 199 -5.99 14.35 14.98
C SER A 199 -6.24 14.65 16.46
N ILE A 200 -5.76 13.82 17.39
CA ILE A 200 -6.15 13.90 18.81
C ILE A 200 -5.01 14.11 19.81
N ALA A 201 -3.74 14.19 19.41
CA ALA A 201 -2.61 14.25 20.35
C ALA A 201 -2.72 15.37 21.40
N SER A 202 -3.28 16.53 21.04
CA SER A 202 -3.48 17.64 21.98
C SER A 202 -4.65 17.45 22.94
N LEU A 203 -5.62 16.59 22.58
CA LEU A 203 -6.84 16.36 23.35
C LEU A 203 -6.67 15.17 24.30
N PHE A 204 -6.02 14.10 23.82
CA PHE A 204 -5.90 12.82 24.51
C PHE A 204 -4.46 12.28 24.39
N PRO A 205 -3.48 12.87 25.10
CA PRO A 205 -2.06 12.53 24.96
C PRO A 205 -1.73 11.08 25.38
N ASP A 206 -2.54 10.51 26.28
CA ASP A 206 -2.32 9.17 26.85
C ASP A 206 -3.06 8.06 26.09
N THR A 207 -3.50 8.31 24.86
CA THR A 207 -4.24 7.31 24.06
C THR A 207 -3.32 6.15 23.66
N ASP A 208 -3.79 4.91 23.88
CA ASP A 208 -3.04 3.70 23.55
C ASP A 208 -2.75 3.59 22.04
N SER A 209 -1.57 3.06 21.71
CA SER A 209 -1.13 2.93 20.30
C SER A 209 -2.07 2.09 19.43
N SER A 210 -2.73 1.08 19.99
CA SER A 210 -3.75 0.27 19.30
C SER A 210 -5.01 1.06 19.00
N ASP A 211 -5.41 1.94 19.91
CA ASP A 211 -6.56 2.82 19.73
C ASP A 211 -6.25 3.91 18.70
N LEU A 212 -5.03 4.46 18.71
CA LEU A 212 -4.58 5.39 17.67
C LEU A 212 -4.60 4.77 16.27
N PHE A 213 -4.12 3.53 16.13
CA PHE A 213 -4.20 2.81 14.85
C PHE A 213 -5.64 2.67 14.37
N ARG A 214 -6.52 2.18 15.23
CA ARG A 214 -7.94 2.00 14.89
C ARG A 214 -8.60 3.34 14.57
N LEU A 215 -8.33 4.36 15.37
CA LEU A 215 -8.87 5.69 15.17
C LEU A 215 -8.43 6.27 13.83
N GLY A 216 -7.16 6.16 13.45
CA GLY A 216 -6.70 6.64 12.15
C GLY A 216 -7.42 5.96 10.98
N LYS A 217 -7.74 4.67 11.08
CA LYS A 217 -8.59 3.98 10.10
C LYS A 217 -10.00 4.58 10.07
N ASP A 218 -10.66 4.70 11.23
CA ASP A 218 -12.01 5.27 11.33
C ASP A 218 -12.06 6.69 10.74
N LEU A 219 -11.10 7.55 11.07
CA LEU A 219 -11.03 8.92 10.55
C LEU A 219 -10.76 8.98 9.05
N THR A 220 -10.02 8.01 8.50
CA THR A 220 -9.84 7.87 7.06
C THR A 220 -11.17 7.56 6.36
N PHE A 221 -12.00 6.69 6.95
CA PHE A 221 -13.34 6.42 6.43
C PHE A 221 -14.26 7.63 6.51
N VAL A 222 -14.29 8.29 7.67
CA VAL A 222 -15.09 9.51 7.85
C VAL A 222 -14.69 10.54 6.80
N SER A 223 -13.38 10.68 6.54
CA SER A 223 -12.87 11.55 5.47
C SER A 223 -13.37 11.12 4.10
N ALA A 224 -13.43 9.82 3.81
CA ALA A 224 -14.00 9.31 2.57
C ALA A 224 -15.48 9.72 2.42
N VAL A 225 -16.32 9.40 3.42
CA VAL A 225 -17.77 9.66 3.38
C VAL A 225 -18.09 11.16 3.31
N ALA A 226 -17.33 11.98 4.04
CA ALA A 226 -17.49 13.43 4.05
C ALA A 226 -17.33 14.08 2.67
N ALA A 227 -16.87 13.35 1.64
CA ALA A 227 -16.74 13.91 0.29
C ALA A 227 -18.12 14.03 -0.38
N ASN A 228 -19.10 13.31 0.15
CA ASN A 228 -20.45 13.19 -0.38
C ASN A 228 -21.49 13.87 0.52
N ILE A 229 -21.11 14.25 1.76
CA ILE A 229 -21.97 14.92 2.73
C ILE A 229 -21.24 16.17 3.23
N ALA A 230 -21.53 17.31 2.60
CA ALA A 230 -20.81 18.57 2.86
C ALA A 230 -21.19 19.25 4.18
N HIS A 231 -22.46 19.15 4.60
CA HIS A 231 -22.98 19.87 5.77
C HIS A 231 -23.86 18.99 6.67
N PRO A 232 -23.73 19.12 8.01
CA PRO A 232 -22.66 19.85 8.71
C PRO A 232 -21.26 19.27 8.46
N SER A 233 -20.20 20.09 8.58
CA SER A 233 -18.83 19.67 8.21
C SER A 233 -18.10 18.91 9.32
N TRP A 234 -18.63 18.95 10.55
CA TRP A 234 -18.07 18.28 11.71
C TRP A 234 -18.73 16.93 11.94
N TRP A 235 -17.96 15.95 12.41
CA TRP A 235 -18.37 14.57 12.62
C TRP A 235 -18.14 14.15 14.07
N VAL A 236 -19.10 13.44 14.65
CA VAL A 236 -18.96 12.85 15.98
C VAL A 236 -18.07 11.63 15.89
N CYS A 237 -16.96 11.65 16.63
CA CYS A 237 -15.97 10.58 16.68
C CYS A 237 -15.70 10.19 18.13
N TRP A 238 -15.05 9.04 18.32
CA TRP A 238 -14.76 8.48 19.64
C TRP A 238 -13.34 7.93 19.66
N THR A 239 -12.62 8.15 20.77
CA THR A 239 -11.25 7.66 20.94
C THR A 239 -11.13 6.14 20.90
N GLY A 240 -12.21 5.42 21.25
CA GLY A 240 -12.24 3.98 21.15
C GLY A 240 -13.58 3.29 21.39
N TYR A 241 -13.51 2.02 21.76
CA TYR A 241 -14.65 1.20 22.15
C TYR A 241 -14.49 0.75 23.61
N GLY A 242 -15.61 0.57 24.31
CA GLY A 242 -15.62 0.14 25.72
C GLY A 242 -15.62 1.29 26.72
N GLU A 243 -15.21 0.97 27.96
CA GLU A 243 -15.14 1.92 29.07
C GLU A 243 -14.02 2.95 28.85
N GLY A 244 -14.26 4.21 29.25
CA GLY A 244 -13.27 5.29 29.11
C GLY A 244 -13.20 5.93 27.72
N LYS A 245 -14.05 5.52 26.77
CA LYS A 245 -14.18 6.21 25.47
C LYS A 245 -14.61 7.66 25.65
N GLN A 246 -13.92 8.56 24.96
CA GLN A 246 -14.23 10.00 24.98
C GLN A 246 -14.73 10.43 23.61
N ARG A 247 -15.83 11.19 23.62
CA ARG A 247 -16.41 11.80 22.42
C ARG A 247 -15.59 13.02 22.05
N PHE A 248 -15.40 13.22 20.75
CA PHE A 248 -14.83 14.43 20.20
C PHE A 248 -15.45 14.72 18.82
N TYR A 249 -15.24 15.93 18.33
CA TYR A 249 -15.74 16.39 17.04
C TYR A 249 -14.57 16.49 16.06
N PHE A 250 -14.73 15.91 14.88
CA PHE A 250 -13.71 15.84 13.85
C PHE A 250 -14.11 16.62 12.60
N HIS A 251 -13.23 17.47 12.09
CA HIS A 251 -13.40 18.20 10.84
C HIS A 251 -12.54 17.55 9.74
N PRO A 252 -13.11 16.78 8.80
CA PRO A 252 -12.34 15.99 7.85
C PRO A 252 -11.46 16.80 6.93
N GLU A 253 -11.97 17.93 6.41
CA GLU A 253 -11.20 18.77 5.49
C GLU A 253 -9.93 19.30 6.15
N ASN A 254 -9.97 19.69 7.44
CA ASN A 254 -8.82 20.23 8.16
C ASN A 254 -8.04 19.15 8.92
N PHE A 255 -8.56 17.93 8.92
CA PHE A 255 -8.07 16.81 9.72
C PHE A 255 -7.83 17.19 11.19
N ALA A 256 -8.77 17.96 11.77
CA ALA A 256 -8.65 18.57 13.09
C ALA A 256 -9.73 18.03 14.04
N ALA A 257 -9.43 17.98 15.33
CA ALA A 257 -10.39 17.59 16.37
C ALA A 257 -10.69 18.73 17.36
N SER A 258 -11.87 18.68 17.96
CA SER A 258 -12.34 19.59 19.02
C SER A 258 -13.08 18.80 20.09
N LEU A 259 -13.01 19.26 21.35
CA LEU A 259 -13.88 18.78 22.44
C LEU A 259 -15.18 19.57 22.54
N ASP A 260 -15.17 20.81 22.05
CA ASP A 260 -16.31 21.71 22.10
C ASP A 260 -17.23 21.44 20.91
N PHE A 261 -18.54 21.39 21.17
CA PHE A 261 -19.54 21.23 20.13
C PHE A 261 -19.41 22.40 19.14
N PRO A 262 -19.19 22.11 17.84
CA PRO A 262 -18.82 23.13 16.89
C PRO A 262 -20.00 24.04 16.56
N HIS A 263 -19.75 25.34 16.66
CA HIS A 263 -20.64 26.38 16.15
C HIS A 263 -20.01 26.97 14.89
N ASP A 264 -20.58 26.63 13.74
CA ASP A 264 -20.08 27.19 12.49
C ASP A 264 -20.40 28.68 12.39
N ARG A 265 -19.44 29.47 11.92
CA ARG A 265 -19.59 30.93 11.79
C ARG A 265 -20.61 31.30 10.73
N ASP A 266 -20.83 30.40 9.76
CA ASP A 266 -21.72 30.60 8.62
C ASP A 266 -23.19 30.20 8.93
N GLY A 267 -23.53 30.00 10.20
CA GLY A 267 -24.90 29.74 10.65
C GLY A 267 -25.34 28.27 10.59
N TRP A 268 -24.48 27.37 10.08
CA TRP A 268 -24.72 25.93 10.09
C TRP A 268 -24.13 25.29 11.36
N SER A 269 -24.78 25.46 12.51
CA SER A 269 -24.39 24.73 13.72
C SER A 269 -24.80 23.27 13.63
N GLY A 270 -23.90 22.35 13.95
CA GLY A 270 -24.25 20.94 14.06
C GLY A 270 -23.10 20.02 13.71
N VAL A 271 -23.38 18.73 13.85
CA VAL A 271 -22.44 17.64 13.60
C VAL A 271 -23.15 16.49 12.89
N LEU A 272 -22.38 15.63 12.24
CA LEU A 272 -22.84 14.38 11.66
C LEU A 272 -22.52 13.24 12.62
N GLU A 273 -23.55 12.52 13.06
CA GLU A 273 -23.44 11.33 13.89
C GLU A 273 -23.61 10.07 13.04
N ILE A 274 -22.76 9.07 13.26
CA ILE A 274 -22.79 7.77 12.56
C ILE A 274 -23.41 6.72 13.47
N ASP A 275 -24.48 6.10 12.99
CA ASP A 275 -24.98 4.83 13.50
C ASP A 275 -24.48 3.69 12.59
N ASP A 276 -23.63 2.82 13.16
CA ASP A 276 -22.88 1.81 12.42
C ASP A 276 -23.56 0.44 12.50
N SER A 277 -24.25 0.05 11.41
CA SER A 277 -24.87 -1.26 11.22
C SER A 277 -24.04 -2.19 10.33
N SER A 278 -22.73 -1.92 10.19
CA SER A 278 -21.82 -2.71 9.36
C SER A 278 -21.73 -4.16 9.85
N ARG A 279 -21.56 -5.09 8.91
CA ARG A 279 -21.58 -6.53 9.18
C ARG A 279 -20.56 -7.30 8.36
N GLN A 280 -20.15 -8.46 8.85
CA GLN A 280 -19.32 -9.38 8.05
C GLN A 280 -20.09 -9.88 6.82
N CYS A 281 -19.40 -9.92 5.68
CA CYS A 281 -19.93 -10.43 4.42
C CYS A 281 -19.98 -11.96 4.45
N HIS A 282 -21.18 -12.55 4.47
CA HIS A 282 -21.36 -14.00 4.40
C HIS A 282 -20.70 -14.62 3.15
N HIS A 283 -20.78 -13.95 1.99
CA HIS A 283 -20.17 -14.44 0.74
C HIS A 283 -18.64 -14.48 0.79
N SER A 284 -18.02 -13.67 1.64
CA SER A 284 -16.56 -13.63 1.81
C SER A 284 -16.02 -14.67 2.80
N ARG A 285 -16.89 -15.53 3.36
CA ARG A 285 -16.54 -16.41 4.50
C ARG A 285 -16.01 -15.62 5.70
N GLY A 286 -16.57 -14.43 5.96
CA GLY A 286 -16.19 -13.58 7.10
C GLY A 286 -14.91 -12.76 6.90
N LYS A 287 -14.27 -12.79 5.72
CA LYS A 287 -13.02 -12.06 5.47
C LYS A 287 -13.20 -10.57 5.25
N HIS A 288 -14.38 -10.15 4.76
CA HIS A 288 -14.65 -8.76 4.42
C HIS A 288 -15.83 -8.23 5.22
N TRP A 289 -15.76 -6.96 5.61
CA TRP A 289 -16.85 -6.22 6.21
C TRP A 289 -17.57 -5.40 5.15
N ILE A 290 -18.90 -5.45 5.15
CA ILE A 290 -19.75 -4.58 4.34
C ILE A 290 -20.17 -3.43 5.25
N LEU A 291 -19.89 -2.22 4.81
CA LEU A 291 -20.30 -0.99 5.48
C LEU A 291 -21.79 -0.74 5.25
N ASP A 292 -22.46 -0.38 6.34
CA ASP A 292 -23.88 0.01 6.36
C ASP A 292 -24.04 1.06 7.48
N TRP A 293 -23.75 2.32 7.14
CA TRP A 293 -23.83 3.45 8.07
C TRP A 293 -25.09 4.26 7.82
N THR A 294 -25.76 4.63 8.90
CA THR A 294 -26.77 5.69 8.87
C THR A 294 -26.14 6.94 9.45
N VAL A 295 -26.05 8.00 8.64
CA VAL A 295 -25.49 9.28 9.05
C VAL A 295 -26.64 10.25 9.29
N SER A 296 -26.67 10.89 10.46
CA SER A 296 -27.70 11.87 10.84
C SER A 296 -27.07 13.19 11.22
N ALA A 297 -27.62 14.30 10.73
CA ALA A 297 -27.26 15.65 11.15
C ALA A 297 -27.93 15.95 12.50
N VAL A 298 -27.11 16.35 13.47
CA VAL A 298 -27.53 16.71 14.83
C VAL A 298 -27.19 18.17 15.08
N MET A 299 -28.21 18.97 15.36
CA MET A 299 -28.06 20.43 15.46
C MET A 299 -27.72 20.88 16.89
N HIS A 300 -28.05 20.05 17.89
CA HIS A 300 -27.83 20.35 19.30
C HIS A 300 -27.11 19.20 20.02
N GLU A 301 -26.12 19.52 20.84
CA GLU A 301 -25.34 18.51 21.57
C GLU A 301 -26.19 17.60 22.46
N SER A 302 -27.30 18.10 23.00
CA SER A 302 -28.23 17.35 23.85
C SER A 302 -28.96 16.21 23.12
N GLU A 303 -28.98 16.23 21.79
CA GLU A 303 -29.63 15.21 20.95
C GLU A 303 -28.67 14.08 20.57
N LEU A 304 -27.36 14.25 20.83
CA LEU A 304 -26.36 13.23 20.52
C LEU A 304 -26.55 11.98 21.37
N CYS A 305 -26.24 10.84 20.78
CA CYS A 305 -26.21 9.59 21.52
C CYS A 305 -25.13 9.67 22.60
N GLY A 306 -25.52 9.37 23.84
CA GLY A 306 -24.60 9.37 24.99
C GLY A 306 -23.55 8.26 24.91
N GLU A 307 -23.79 7.24 24.07
CA GLU A 307 -22.92 6.10 23.94
C GLU A 307 -22.72 5.69 22.47
N ARG A 308 -21.46 5.45 22.06
CA ARG A 308 -21.16 4.74 20.81
C ARG A 308 -21.55 3.28 20.95
N LEU A 309 -22.53 2.84 20.18
CA LEU A 309 -22.77 1.42 19.92
C LEU A 309 -21.62 0.92 19.03
N ALA A 310 -20.75 0.10 19.60
CA ALA A 310 -19.74 -0.57 18.80
C ALA A 310 -20.48 -1.58 17.89
N PRO A 311 -20.16 -1.65 16.58
CA PRO A 311 -20.58 -2.81 15.81
C PRO A 311 -20.05 -4.05 16.51
N SER A 312 -20.84 -5.13 16.54
CA SER A 312 -20.45 -6.42 17.14
C SER A 312 -19.29 -7.02 16.34
N ARG A 313 -18.10 -6.45 16.54
CA ARG A 313 -16.82 -6.94 16.06
C ARG A 313 -16.31 -7.85 17.17
N ASP A 314 -16.27 -9.15 16.91
CA ASP A 314 -15.57 -10.05 17.80
C ASP A 314 -14.16 -9.50 17.99
N VAL A 315 -13.78 -9.20 19.24
CA VAL A 315 -12.54 -8.49 19.60
C VAL A 315 -11.29 -9.21 19.04
N ASN A 316 -11.43 -10.49 18.69
CA ASN A 316 -10.42 -11.31 18.03
C ASN A 316 -10.05 -10.83 16.61
N ASP A 317 -10.91 -10.06 15.94
CA ASP A 317 -10.65 -9.54 14.58
C ASP A 317 -9.62 -8.41 14.56
N ALA A 318 -9.39 -7.69 15.67
CA ALA A 318 -8.36 -6.65 15.75
C ALA A 318 -6.94 -7.23 15.59
N ALA A 319 -6.74 -8.51 15.91
CA ALA A 319 -5.49 -9.22 15.65
C ALA A 319 -5.41 -9.79 14.21
N ALA A 320 -6.55 -10.00 13.54
CA ALA A 320 -6.62 -10.59 12.20
C ALA A 320 -6.68 -9.54 11.07
N GLY A 321 -7.18 -8.33 11.36
CA GLY A 321 -7.35 -7.23 10.41
C GLY A 321 -6.04 -6.57 9.93
N ALA A 322 -4.90 -6.95 10.49
CA ALA A 322 -3.58 -6.63 9.95
C ALA A 322 -3.20 -7.65 8.86
N GLY A 323 -4.02 -7.83 7.81
CA GLY A 323 -3.66 -8.54 6.57
C GLY A 323 -3.00 -9.92 6.72
N GLY A 324 -3.18 -10.57 7.86
CA GLY A 324 -2.61 -11.87 8.16
C GLY A 324 -3.69 -12.89 7.92
N VAL A 325 -3.67 -13.54 6.75
CA VAL A 325 -4.11 -14.92 6.75
C VAL A 325 -3.32 -15.58 7.87
N ALA A 326 -4.00 -16.15 8.86
CA ALA A 326 -3.36 -16.93 9.91
C ALA A 326 -2.72 -18.18 9.28
N ILE A 327 -1.58 -18.02 8.61
CA ILE A 327 -0.70 -19.09 8.10
C ILE A 327 0.73 -18.87 8.63
N ALA A 328 0.86 -18.33 9.84
CA ALA A 328 1.90 -18.88 10.69
C ALA A 328 1.19 -19.99 11.48
N PRO A 329 1.48 -21.29 11.25
CA PRO A 329 1.05 -22.29 12.20
C PRO A 329 1.62 -21.82 13.54
N ARG A 330 0.73 -21.50 14.49
CA ARG A 330 1.15 -21.37 15.88
C ARG A 330 1.78 -22.70 16.21
N LEU A 331 3.12 -22.78 16.16
CA LEU A 331 3.85 -23.94 16.62
C LEU A 331 3.44 -24.07 18.07
N GLY A 332 2.52 -25.00 18.33
CA GLY A 332 2.09 -25.27 19.69
C GLY A 332 3.33 -25.51 20.53
N VAL A 333 3.28 -25.17 21.81
CA VAL A 333 4.42 -25.38 22.74
C VAL A 333 5.00 -26.79 22.60
N VAL A 334 4.18 -27.78 22.26
CA VAL A 334 4.57 -29.16 21.94
C VAL A 334 5.44 -29.28 20.68
N THR A 335 5.10 -28.62 19.58
CA THR A 335 5.89 -28.64 18.34
C THR A 335 7.20 -27.87 18.49
N LEU A 336 7.18 -26.75 19.21
CA LEU A 336 8.39 -26.00 19.57
C LEU A 336 9.34 -26.83 20.46
N LYS A 337 8.80 -27.50 21.48
CA LYS A 337 9.57 -28.44 22.32
C LYS A 337 10.15 -29.60 21.50
N ARG A 338 9.41 -30.10 20.50
CA ARG A 338 9.90 -31.18 19.61
C ARG A 338 11.04 -30.72 18.71
N ILE A 339 10.95 -29.52 18.14
CA ILE A 339 12.02 -28.93 17.31
C ILE A 339 13.29 -28.71 18.16
N ILE A 340 13.13 -28.13 19.35
CA ILE A 340 14.25 -27.92 20.29
C ILE A 340 14.87 -29.25 20.74
N SER A 341 14.05 -30.27 21.00
CA SER A 341 14.52 -31.61 21.37
C SER A 341 15.30 -32.30 20.25
N ASN A 342 14.91 -32.06 18.99
CA ASN A 342 15.60 -32.63 17.83
C ASN A 342 16.90 -31.89 17.51
N MET A 343 16.99 -30.58 17.82
CA MET A 343 18.23 -29.82 17.66
C MET A 343 19.32 -30.30 18.64
N HIS A 344 18.96 -30.71 19.86
CA HIS A 344 19.93 -31.24 20.82
C HIS A 344 20.41 -32.67 20.53
N GLN A 345 19.79 -33.40 19.61
CA GLN A 345 20.20 -34.76 19.25
C GLN A 345 21.29 -34.82 18.17
N THR A 346 21.62 -33.71 17.52
CA THR A 346 22.61 -33.70 16.42
C THR A 346 24.04 -33.33 16.84
N ASP A 347 24.28 -33.06 18.13
CA ASP A 347 25.59 -32.60 18.63
C ASP A 347 26.31 -33.62 19.53
N THR A 348 25.80 -34.85 19.66
CA THR A 348 26.43 -35.88 20.52
C THR A 348 27.16 -37.01 19.80
N ASP A 349 27.15 -37.06 18.47
CA ASP A 349 27.82 -38.12 17.69
C ASP A 349 29.12 -37.64 16.99
N LEU A 350 29.70 -36.53 17.46
CA LEU A 350 30.98 -36.01 16.99
C LEU A 350 31.96 -35.74 18.14
N TRP A 351 32.10 -36.69 19.07
CA TRP A 351 33.27 -36.82 19.95
C TRP A 351 33.58 -38.29 20.27
#